data_AF-A0A969ZN51-F1
#
_entry.id   AF-A0A969ZN51-F1
#
_cell.length_a   1.000
_cell.length_b   1.000
_cell.length_c   1.000
_cell.angle_alpha   90.00
_cell.angle_beta   90.00
_cell.angle_gamma   90.00
#
_symmetry.space_group_name_H-M   'P 1'
#
loop_
_entity.id
_entity.type
_entity.pdbx_description
1 polymer ?
#
loop_
_entity_poly.entity_id
_entity_poly.type
_entity_poly.pdbx_seq_one_letter_code
_entity_poly.pdbx_strand_id
1 'polypeptide(L)' 'MYLHITTLGNFDIKIDEKSILEDFGRSYRILRLLHYFLTFKNKRLLPECIIDNLYGDSESFDPKNMLRAQIF' A
#
# COMPACT_ATOMS: atom_id res chain seq x y z
N MET A 1 -20.69 4.08 9.90
CA MET A 1 -19.65 3.59 8.97
C MET A 1 -18.45 3.21 9.79
N TYR A 2 -18.19 1.92 9.94
CA TYR A 2 -17.01 1.40 10.62
C TYR A 2 -16.02 0.85 9.59
N LEU A 3 -14.76 1.27 9.72
CA LEU A 3 -13.66 0.81 8.87
C LEU A 3 -12.83 -0.20 9.67
N HIS A 4 -12.79 -1.44 9.20
CA HIS A 4 -11.95 -2.50 9.76
C HIS A 4 -10.79 -2.77 8.81
N ILE A 5 -9.57 -2.72 9.34
CA ILE A 5 -8.36 -3.00 8.56
C ILE A 5 -7.63 -4.16 9.23
N THR A 6 -7.44 -5.25 8.48
CA THR A 6 -6.69 -6.42 8.92
C THR A 6 -5.33 -6.39 8.24
N THR A 7 -4.24 -6.32 9.01
CA THR A 7 -2.87 -6.31 8.49
C THR A 7 -2.11 -7.61 8.75
N LEU A 8 -2.54 -8.39 9.74
CA LEU A 8 -1.90 -9.66 10.08
C LEU A 8 -2.52 -10.79 9.27
N GLY A 9 -1.69 -11.50 8.50
CA GLY A 9 -2.16 -12.53 7.57
C GLY A 9 -2.60 -11.92 6.24
N ASN A 10 -3.83 -12.21 5.80
CA ASN A 10 -4.35 -11.63 4.57
C ASN A 10 -4.76 -10.18 4.81
N PHE A 11 -4.10 -9.26 4.10
CA PHE A 11 -4.44 -7.84 4.14
C PHE A 11 -5.88 -7.66 3.61
N ASP A 12 -6.75 -7.07 4.44
CA ASP A 12 -8.14 -6.81 4.09
C ASP A 12 -8.61 -5.47 4.65
N ILE A 13 -9.52 -4.82 3.92
CA ILE A 13 -10.18 -3.58 4.32
C ILE A 13 -11.68 -3.79 4.16
N LYS A 14 -12.43 -3.61 5.24
CA LYS A 14 -13.88 -3.78 5.27
C LYS A 14 -14.57 -2.51 5.71
N ILE A 15 -15.65 -2.16 5.02
CA ILE A 15 -16.60 -1.14 5.45
C ILE A 15 -17.90 -1.84 5.77
N ASP A 16 -18.37 -1.72 7.01
CA ASP A 16 -19.60 -2.36 7.49
C ASP A 16 -19.64 -3.86 7.11
N GLU A 17 -18.53 -4.57 7.39
CA GLU A 17 -18.26 -6.00 7.12
C GLU A 17 -18.10 -6.42 5.65
N LYS A 18 -18.26 -5.52 4.68
CA LYS A 18 -18.03 -5.80 3.26
C LYS A 18 -16.58 -5.50 2.89
N SER A 19 -15.83 -6.49 2.38
CA SER A 19 -14.49 -6.26 1.84
C SER A 19 -14.58 -5.34 0.63
N ILE A 20 -13.77 -4.29 0.65
CA ILE A 20 -13.60 -3.40 -0.49
C ILE A 20 -12.43 -3.83 -1.36
N LEU A 21 -11.65 -4.87 -0.99
CA LEU A 21 -10.49 -5.29 -1.75
C LEU A 21 -10.83 -6.22 -2.92
N GLU A 22 -11.92 -6.98 -2.83
CA GLU A 22 -12.35 -7.93 -3.87
C GLU A 22 -12.64 -7.24 -5.22
N ASP A 23 -13.08 -5.99 -5.20
CA ASP A 23 -13.35 -5.18 -6.41
C ASP A 23 -12.06 -4.61 -7.04
N PHE A 24 -10.93 -4.61 -6.33
CA PHE A 24 -9.69 -3.95 -6.74
C PHE A 24 -8.70 -4.92 -7.41
N GLY A 25 -9.12 -5.59 -8.49
CA GLY A 25 -8.32 -6.62 -9.18
C GLY A 25 -6.89 -6.20 -9.62
N ARG A 26 -6.64 -4.93 -9.99
CA ARG A 26 -5.32 -4.43 -10.47
C ARG A 26 -4.62 -3.42 -9.55
N SER A 27 -5.24 -3.02 -8.45
CA SER A 27 -4.72 -1.96 -7.56
C SER A 27 -3.77 -2.49 -6.49
N TYR A 28 -3.17 -3.66 -6.73
CA TYR A 28 -2.27 -4.33 -5.79
C TYR A 28 -1.10 -3.44 -5.35
N ARG A 29 -0.60 -2.55 -6.21
CA ARG A 29 0.53 -1.65 -5.86
C ARG A 29 0.16 -0.60 -4.82
N ILE A 30 -0.97 0.10 -5.01
CA ILE A 30 -1.40 1.13 -4.06
C ILE A 30 -1.86 0.51 -2.73
N LEU A 31 -2.46 -0.68 -2.78
CA LEU A 31 -2.79 -1.44 -1.58
C LEU A 31 -1.55 -1.93 -0.83
N ARG A 32 -0.50 -2.37 -1.54
CA ARG A 32 0.80 -2.68 -0.93
C ARG A 32 1.45 -1.45 -0.29
N LEU A 33 1.36 -0.29 -0.95
CA LEU A 33 1.86 0.98 -0.40
C LEU A 33 1.10 1.36 0.88
N LEU A 34 -0.23 1.27 0.86
CA LEU A 34 -1.07 1.50 2.03
C LEU A 34 -0.72 0.53 3.17
N HIS A 35 -0.61 -0.77 2.87
CA HIS A 35 -0.22 -1.78 3.86
C HIS A 35 1.15 -1.45 4.45
N TYR A 36 2.13 -1.04 3.65
CA TYR A 36 3.44 -0.61 4.13
C TYR A 36 3.34 0.58 5.11
N PHE A 37 2.54 1.60 4.78
CA PHE A 37 2.31 2.74 5.69
C PHE A 37 1.63 2.34 6.99
N LEU A 38 0.70 1.39 6.95
CA LEU A 38 0.04 0.88 8.15
C LEU A 38 1.02 0.08 9.02
N THR A 39 1.85 -0.77 8.42
CA THR A 39 2.87 -1.56 9.13
C THR A 39 3.89 -0.68 9.84
N PHE A 40 4.30 0.42 9.23
CA PHE A 40 5.26 1.36 9.82
C PHE A 40 4.59 2.64 10.34
N LYS A 41 3.33 2.54 10.79
CA LYS A 41 2.58 3.67 11.34
C LYS A 41 3.39 4.40 12.41
N ASN A 42 3.31 5.73 12.39
CA ASN A 42 4.02 6.65 13.30
C ASN A 42 5.55 6.63 13.19
N LYS A 43 6.12 5.99 12.15
CA LYS A 43 7.54 6.12 11.82
C LYS A 43 7.73 7.10 10.68
N ARG A 44 8.86 7.81 10.70
CA ARG A 44 9.30 8.60 9.54
C ARG A 44 9.79 7.64 8.48
N LEU A 45 9.15 7.66 7.31
CA LEU A 45 9.52 6.85 6.16
C LEU A 45 10.19 7.75 5.10
N LEU A 46 11.37 7.34 4.67
CA LEU A 46 12.06 7.99 3.55
C LEU A 46 11.57 7.39 2.23
N PRO A 47 11.36 8.20 1.18
CA PRO A 47 10.98 7.72 -0.15
C PRO A 47 11.89 6.61 -0.67
N GLU A 48 13.19 6.73 -0.42
CA GLU A 48 14.21 5.75 -0.82
C GLU A 48 13.93 4.40 -0.16
N CYS A 49 13.66 4.37 1.15
CA CYS A 49 13.32 3.13 1.85
C CYS A 49 12.03 2.50 1.33
N ILE A 50 11.01 3.30 0.98
CA ILE A 50 9.76 2.78 0.43
C ILE A 50 10.02 2.13 -0.94
N ILE A 51 10.82 2.79 -1.78
CA ILE A 51 11.20 2.30 -3.11
C ILE A 51 11.97 1.00 -2.99
N ASP A 52 13.00 0.95 -2.15
CA ASP A 52 13.83 -0.25 -1.98
C ASP A 52 13.00 -1.44 -1.47
N ASN A 53 12.12 -1.23 -0.49
CA ASN A 53 11.33 -2.31 0.10
C ASN A 53 10.16 -2.79 -0.78
N LEU A 54 9.56 -1.92 -1.60
CA LEU A 54 8.38 -2.26 -2.39
C LEU A 54 8.70 -2.55 -3.86
N TYR A 55 9.76 -1.94 -4.39
CA TYR A 55 10.09 -1.84 -5.81
C TYR A 55 11.55 -2.18 -6.13
N GLY A 56 12.37 -2.63 -5.16
CA GLY A 56 13.80 -2.90 -5.34
C GLY A 56 14.16 -3.85 -6.49
N ASP A 57 13.27 -4.79 -6.82
CA ASP A 57 13.45 -5.72 -7.94
C ASP A 57 12.69 -5.31 -9.23
N SER A 58 12.03 -4.16 -9.24
CA SER A 58 11.22 -3.74 -10.39
C SER A 58 12.03 -2.95 -11.40
N GLU A 59 11.99 -3.35 -12.67
CA GLU A 59 12.59 -2.66 -13.83
C GLU A 59 11.91 -1.31 -14.16
N SER A 60 11.39 -0.58 -13.17
CA SER A 60 10.78 0.72 -13.41
C SER A 60 11.88 1.75 -13.70
N PHE A 61 11.80 2.39 -14.85
CA PHE A 61 12.73 3.43 -15.29
C PHE A 61 12.75 4.66 -14.36
N ASP A 62 11.69 4.86 -13.57
CA ASP A 62 11.58 5.99 -12.62
C ASP A 62 10.67 5.69 -11.41
N PRO A 63 11.21 5.02 -10.38
CA PRO A 63 10.44 4.64 -9.20
C PRO A 63 10.03 5.84 -8.32
N LYS A 64 10.73 6.99 -8.42
CA LYS A 64 10.39 8.19 -7.67
C LYS A 64 9.11 8.83 -8.19
N ASN A 65 9.01 9.00 -9.51
CA ASN A 65 7.79 9.52 -10.12
C ASN A 65 6.61 8.55 -9.97
N MET A 66 6.87 7.25 -10.01
CA MET A 66 5.83 6.24 -9.77
C MET A 66 5.29 6.27 -8.33
N LEU A 67 6.16 6.43 -7.33
CA LEU A 67 5.72 6.62 -5.93
C LEU A 67 4.92 7.91 -5.77
N ARG A 68 5.39 9.00 -6.38
CA ARG A 68 4.70 10.30 -6.34
C ARG A 68 3.28 10.21 -6.90
N ALA A 69 3.08 9.53 -8.03
CA ALA A 69 1.77 9.35 -8.67
C ALA A 69 0.79 8.46 -7.88
N GLN A 70 1.25 7.72 -6.87
CA GLN A 70 0.38 6.94 -5.99
C GLN A 70 -0.03 7.70 -4.72
N ILE A 71 0.67 8.80 -4.40
CA ILE A 71 0.42 9.62 -3.20
C ILE A 71 -0.42 10.86 -3.54
N PHE A 72 -0.27 11.41 -4.75
CA PHE A 72 -0.99 12.58 -5.26
C PHE A 72 -2.04 12.20 -6.29
#